data_AF-A0A8T5XXW1-F1
#
_entry.id   AF-A0A8T5XXW1-F1
#
_cell.length_a   1.000
_cell.length_b   1.000
_cell.length_c   1.000
_cell.angle_alpha   90.00
_cell.angle_beta   90.00
_cell.angle_gamma   90.00
#
_symmetry.space_group_name_H-M   'P 1'
#
loop_
_entity.id
_entity.type
_entity.pdbx_description
1 polymer ?
#
loop_
_entity_poly.entity_id
_entity_poly.type
_entity_poly.pdbx_seq_one_letter_code
_entity_poly.pdbx_strand_id
1 'polypeptide(L)'
;MKKETKGLSKLTSLNFTNSILFKFITLTVIAQLGTPFIASFINKYVNKFSVLNIDIGAYVASFMNIIILTIVITILIKKLILSRISELVEFSERVAKGNLESRLSIDKKDEVTLLGKEINKMVDNLADLVKSTTKSVEKVSDISQDVNKSTDTVNKAISGIANKTESINESMLNINNYIEDTKNHFSNLNEMSQGITASSEEAASFTTNVNQIVSDGKNKNDDVVKGIDNLDKSFDMVEDSSNILKEKSEEIQKITETVNKIAEQTTILALNAKIESAKTNSVKEGNGFGVVAEEIRNLAEDTATSISEIENVINAIKSEINNLSTETGNVSNVIENIKEVADSSNELYEKIQNEVSSVNSMVQEISASNEEQTATVEDISSTMESISTKTDDVLESIENTTALMQETTSSVNEISESVDSLTENADETKEKIYKLKI
;
A
#
# COMPACT_ATOMS: atom_id res chain seq x y z
N MET A 1 -67.46 -17.24 -27.40
CA MET A 1 -68.34 -17.53 -28.56
C MET A 1 -69.87 -17.38 -28.29
N LYS A 2 -70.34 -16.61 -27.28
CA LYS A 2 -71.80 -16.45 -27.00
C LYS A 2 -72.36 -15.03 -27.21
N LYS A 3 -71.62 -14.13 -27.89
CA LYS A 3 -72.03 -12.72 -28.11
C LYS A 3 -72.36 -12.35 -29.57
N GLU A 4 -72.12 -13.23 -30.54
CA GLU A 4 -72.16 -12.87 -31.98
C GLU A 4 -73.54 -13.00 -32.64
N THR A 5 -74.55 -13.61 -32.01
CA THR A 5 -75.90 -13.73 -32.59
C THR A 5 -76.83 -12.55 -32.29
N LYS A 6 -76.36 -11.50 -31.58
CA LYS A 6 -77.20 -10.33 -31.25
C LYS A 6 -77.53 -9.46 -32.47
N GLY A 7 -76.68 -9.44 -33.50
CA GLY A 7 -76.87 -8.59 -34.69
C GLY A 7 -78.12 -8.97 -35.50
N LEU A 8 -78.25 -10.25 -35.88
CA LEU A 8 -79.47 -10.74 -36.54
C LEU A 8 -80.70 -10.65 -35.64
N SER A 9 -80.56 -10.86 -34.33
CA SER A 9 -81.69 -10.74 -33.40
C SER A 9 -82.26 -9.31 -33.32
N LYS A 10 -81.43 -8.28 -33.57
CA LYS A 10 -81.84 -6.86 -33.59
C LYS A 10 -82.62 -6.50 -34.85
N LEU A 11 -82.31 -7.14 -35.98
CA LEU A 11 -83.10 -7.01 -37.22
C LEU A 11 -84.51 -7.57 -37.01
N THR A 12 -84.65 -8.68 -36.28
CA THR A 12 -85.95 -9.26 -35.91
C THR A 12 -86.67 -8.53 -34.76
N SER A 13 -85.99 -7.66 -34.00
CA SER A 13 -86.59 -6.89 -32.90
C SER A 13 -87.05 -5.49 -33.30
N LEU A 14 -86.90 -5.09 -34.56
CA LEU A 14 -87.50 -3.86 -35.07
C LEU A 14 -89.02 -4.05 -35.06
N ASN A 15 -89.76 -3.12 -34.44
CA ASN A 15 -91.22 -3.10 -34.55
C ASN A 15 -91.57 -3.20 -36.03
N PHE A 16 -92.32 -4.24 -36.41
CA PHE A 16 -92.68 -4.53 -37.80
C PHE A 16 -93.20 -3.26 -38.50
N THR A 17 -93.98 -2.45 -37.80
CA THR A 17 -94.53 -1.16 -38.26
C THR A 17 -93.49 -0.12 -38.72
N ASN A 18 -92.25 -0.22 -38.28
CA ASN A 18 -91.18 0.72 -38.62
C ASN A 18 -90.21 0.18 -39.69
N SER A 19 -90.25 -1.13 -39.96
CA SER A 19 -89.43 -1.80 -40.97
C SER A 19 -89.67 -1.21 -42.37
N ILE A 20 -88.62 -1.20 -43.19
CA ILE A 20 -88.74 -0.88 -44.61
C ILE A 20 -89.75 -1.80 -45.29
N LEU A 21 -89.78 -3.07 -44.91
CA LEU A 21 -90.72 -4.06 -45.43
C LEU A 21 -92.18 -3.67 -45.17
N PHE A 22 -92.50 -3.17 -43.97
CA PHE A 22 -93.86 -2.72 -43.66
C PHE A 22 -94.24 -1.43 -44.38
N LYS A 23 -93.32 -0.47 -44.52
CA LYS A 23 -93.56 0.74 -45.33
C LYS A 23 -93.80 0.37 -46.80
N PHE A 24 -93.08 -0.62 -47.30
CA PHE A 24 -93.26 -1.16 -48.63
C PHE A 24 -94.64 -1.82 -48.77
N ILE A 25 -94.99 -2.75 -47.88
CA ILE A 25 -96.29 -3.43 -47.86
C ILE A 25 -97.44 -2.43 -47.74
N THR A 26 -97.38 -1.48 -46.81
CA THR A 26 -98.45 -0.49 -46.61
C THR A 26 -98.65 0.42 -47.82
N LEU A 27 -97.58 0.95 -48.43
CA LEU A 27 -97.69 1.75 -49.65
C LEU A 27 -98.13 0.94 -50.86
N THR A 28 -97.67 -0.31 -51.00
CA THR A 28 -98.12 -1.22 -52.06
C THR A 28 -99.61 -1.55 -51.91
N VAL A 29 -100.08 -1.82 -50.70
CA VAL A 29 -101.50 -2.06 -50.40
C VAL A 29 -102.34 -0.80 -50.67
N ILE A 30 -101.88 0.38 -50.27
CA ILE A 30 -102.55 1.66 -50.58
C ILE A 30 -102.63 1.89 -52.09
N ALA A 31 -101.54 1.61 -52.84
CA ALA A 31 -101.55 1.70 -54.29
C ALA A 31 -102.54 0.71 -54.92
N GLN A 32 -102.63 -0.52 -54.39
CA GLN A 32 -103.60 -1.54 -54.84
C GLN A 32 -105.04 -1.15 -54.54
N LEU A 33 -105.35 -0.51 -53.41
CA LEU A 33 -106.71 -0.04 -53.10
C LEU A 33 -107.24 1.02 -54.09
N GLY A 34 -106.36 1.79 -54.74
CA GLY A 34 -106.74 2.74 -55.79
C GLY A 34 -107.06 2.08 -57.15
N THR A 35 -106.62 0.84 -57.37
CA THR A 35 -106.67 0.20 -58.69
C THR A 35 -108.08 -0.21 -59.15
N PRO A 36 -109.01 -0.66 -58.29
CA PRO A 36 -110.40 -0.93 -58.70
C PRO A 36 -111.14 0.34 -59.18
N PHE A 37 -110.81 1.51 -58.60
CA PHE A 37 -111.39 2.79 -59.02
C PHE A 37 -110.92 3.17 -60.43
N ILE A 38 -109.63 3.00 -60.72
CA ILE A 38 -109.05 3.26 -62.04
C ILE A 38 -109.61 2.26 -63.07
N ALA A 39 -109.71 0.98 -62.70
CA ALA A 39 -110.29 -0.06 -63.54
C ALA A 39 -111.76 0.22 -63.89
N SER A 40 -112.58 0.60 -62.90
CA SER A 40 -113.99 0.97 -63.09
C SER A 40 -114.16 2.20 -63.99
N PHE A 41 -113.29 3.20 -63.84
CA PHE A 41 -113.30 4.39 -64.68
C PHE A 41 -112.91 4.09 -66.14
N ILE A 42 -111.85 3.30 -66.36
CA ILE A 42 -111.43 2.89 -67.71
C ILE A 42 -112.49 2.02 -68.37
N ASN A 43 -113.07 1.06 -67.65
CA ASN A 43 -114.11 0.17 -68.18
C ASN A 43 -115.38 0.96 -68.59
N LYS A 44 -115.74 2.01 -67.82
CA LYS A 44 -116.85 2.93 -68.17
C LYS A 44 -116.63 3.67 -69.49
N TYR A 45 -115.37 4.00 -69.83
CA TYR A 45 -115.05 4.68 -71.09
C TYR A 45 -114.84 3.72 -72.28
N VAL A 46 -114.24 2.56 -72.05
CA VAL A 46 -114.01 1.53 -73.10
C VAL A 46 -115.33 0.92 -73.60
N ASN A 47 -116.30 0.70 -72.71
CA ASN A 47 -117.65 0.25 -73.08
C ASN A 47 -118.46 1.30 -73.85
N LYS A 48 -117.99 2.56 -73.96
CA LYS A 48 -118.66 3.61 -74.74
C LYS A 48 -118.31 3.54 -76.24
N PHE A 49 -117.25 2.83 -76.63
CA PHE A 49 -116.71 2.88 -77.99
C PHE A 49 -116.42 1.51 -78.65
N SER A 50 -116.63 0.38 -77.97
CA SER A 50 -116.31 -0.95 -78.51
C SER A 50 -117.56 -1.82 -78.72
N VAL A 51 -117.64 -2.47 -79.88
CA VAL A 51 -118.74 -3.36 -80.34
C VAL A 51 -118.49 -4.84 -79.97
N LEU A 52 -117.41 -5.13 -79.23
CA LEU A 52 -117.02 -6.48 -78.81
C LEU A 52 -117.07 -6.59 -77.27
N ASN A 53 -117.87 -7.55 -76.76
CA ASN A 53 -117.97 -7.95 -75.34
C ASN A 53 -116.69 -8.64 -74.82
N ILE A 54 -115.53 -8.03 -75.04
CA ILE A 54 -114.28 -8.45 -74.43
C ILE A 54 -113.99 -7.44 -73.33
N ASP A 55 -113.74 -7.91 -72.11
CA ASP A 55 -113.41 -7.09 -70.94
C ASP A 55 -111.97 -6.54 -71.07
N ILE A 56 -111.69 -5.88 -72.20
CA ILE A 56 -110.44 -5.22 -72.55
C ILE A 56 -110.10 -4.18 -71.46
N GLY A 57 -111.14 -3.58 -70.86
CA GLY A 57 -111.00 -2.70 -69.69
C GLY A 57 -110.29 -3.38 -68.52
N ALA A 58 -110.61 -4.63 -68.19
CA ALA A 58 -109.95 -5.38 -67.11
C ALA A 58 -108.47 -5.72 -67.42
N TYR A 59 -108.16 -6.10 -68.66
CA TYR A 59 -106.77 -6.38 -69.08
C TYR A 59 -105.91 -5.11 -69.12
N VAL A 60 -106.44 -4.00 -69.67
CA VAL A 60 -105.76 -2.70 -69.70
C VAL A 60 -105.56 -2.14 -68.29
N ALA A 61 -106.56 -2.28 -67.41
CA ALA A 61 -106.43 -1.88 -66.01
C ALA A 61 -105.39 -2.72 -65.24
N SER A 62 -105.34 -4.03 -65.49
CA SER A 62 -104.33 -4.92 -64.90
C SER A 62 -102.92 -4.57 -65.37
N PHE A 63 -102.75 -4.25 -66.67
CA PHE A 63 -101.47 -3.81 -67.22
C PHE A 63 -101.02 -2.44 -66.66
N MET A 64 -101.93 -1.47 -66.57
CA MET A 64 -101.67 -0.17 -65.93
C MET A 64 -101.32 -0.31 -64.45
N ASN A 65 -101.97 -1.22 -63.73
CA ASN A 65 -101.66 -1.51 -62.33
C ASN A 65 -100.23 -2.04 -62.18
N ILE A 66 -99.80 -2.97 -63.03
CA ILE A 66 -98.41 -3.47 -63.04
C ILE A 66 -97.42 -2.33 -63.30
N ILE A 67 -97.71 -1.43 -64.24
CA ILE A 67 -96.85 -0.27 -64.54
C ILE A 67 -96.79 0.69 -63.34
N ILE A 68 -97.93 1.08 -62.78
CA ILE A 68 -98.01 1.99 -61.63
C ILE A 68 -97.29 1.37 -60.43
N LEU A 69 -97.51 0.09 -60.16
CA LEU A 69 -96.86 -0.64 -59.08
C LEU A 69 -95.34 -0.67 -59.27
N THR A 70 -94.87 -0.94 -60.49
CA THR A 70 -93.45 -0.93 -60.83
C THR A 70 -92.84 0.46 -60.61
N ILE A 71 -93.51 1.53 -61.04
CA ILE A 71 -93.04 2.91 -60.85
C ILE A 71 -93.01 3.28 -59.37
N VAL A 72 -94.08 2.99 -58.62
CA VAL A 72 -94.18 3.27 -57.17
C VAL A 72 -93.10 2.51 -56.41
N ILE A 73 -92.94 1.22 -56.68
CA ILE A 73 -91.88 0.38 -56.09
C ILE A 73 -90.50 0.97 -56.42
N THR A 74 -90.25 1.33 -57.67
CA THR A 74 -88.95 1.88 -58.08
C THR A 74 -88.65 3.19 -57.37
N ILE A 75 -89.63 4.09 -57.24
CA ILE A 75 -89.49 5.36 -56.50
C ILE A 75 -89.27 5.09 -55.01
N LEU A 76 -89.97 4.13 -54.41
CA LEU A 76 -89.82 3.76 -53.01
C LEU A 76 -88.48 3.12 -52.72
N ILE A 77 -88.00 2.20 -53.55
CA ILE A 77 -86.65 1.62 -53.46
C ILE A 77 -85.61 2.74 -53.57
N LYS A 78 -85.75 3.62 -54.57
CA LYS A 78 -84.83 4.74 -54.77
C LYS A 78 -84.78 5.68 -53.55
N LYS A 79 -85.94 6.09 -53.03
CA LYS A 79 -86.05 7.12 -51.99
C LYS A 79 -85.85 6.59 -50.57
N LEU A 80 -86.32 5.38 -50.27
CA LEU A 80 -86.25 4.81 -48.92
C LEU A 80 -84.97 3.98 -48.68
N ILE A 81 -84.40 3.37 -49.73
CA ILE A 81 -83.24 2.48 -49.63
C ILE A 81 -82.03 3.08 -50.35
N LEU A 82 -82.05 3.20 -51.69
CA LEU A 82 -80.85 3.53 -52.47
C LEU A 82 -80.25 4.88 -52.12
N SER A 83 -81.06 5.93 -51.93
CA SER A 83 -80.56 7.25 -51.52
C SER A 83 -79.82 7.21 -50.19
N ARG A 84 -80.29 6.39 -49.25
CA ARG A 84 -79.69 6.29 -47.90
C ARG A 84 -78.49 5.36 -47.88
N ILE A 85 -78.50 4.31 -48.71
CA ILE A 85 -77.29 3.53 -48.97
C ILE A 85 -76.23 4.40 -49.63
N SER A 86 -76.59 5.30 -50.55
CA SER A 86 -75.67 6.28 -51.14
C SER A 86 -75.01 7.15 -50.06
N GLU A 87 -75.79 7.66 -49.10
CA GLU A 87 -75.25 8.41 -47.95
C GLU A 87 -74.28 7.57 -47.09
N LEU A 88 -74.57 6.28 -46.88
CA LEU A 88 -73.66 5.36 -46.18
C LEU A 88 -72.37 5.11 -46.97
N VAL A 89 -72.47 4.98 -48.30
CA VAL A 89 -71.32 4.81 -49.21
C VAL A 89 -70.46 6.07 -49.19
N GLU A 90 -71.05 7.26 -49.38
CA GLU A 90 -70.34 8.53 -49.32
C GLU A 90 -69.69 8.78 -47.95
N PHE A 91 -70.36 8.40 -46.86
CA PHE A 91 -69.76 8.44 -45.53
C PHE A 91 -68.59 7.46 -45.39
N SER A 92 -68.75 6.23 -45.86
CA SER A 92 -67.68 5.23 -45.84
C SER A 92 -66.48 5.65 -46.69
N GLU A 93 -66.70 6.33 -47.83
CA GLU A 93 -65.63 6.95 -48.61
C GLU A 93 -64.92 8.08 -47.86
N ARG A 94 -65.65 8.90 -47.10
CA ARG A 94 -65.05 9.93 -46.23
C ARG A 94 -64.21 9.30 -45.11
N VAL A 95 -64.71 8.25 -44.47
CA VAL A 95 -63.98 7.48 -43.45
C VAL A 95 -62.73 6.82 -44.05
N ALA A 96 -62.84 6.23 -45.26
CA ALA A 96 -61.71 5.65 -45.99
C ALA A 96 -60.65 6.69 -46.39
N LYS A 97 -61.06 7.95 -46.63
CA LYS A 97 -60.16 9.09 -46.83
C LYS A 97 -59.62 9.68 -45.51
N GLY A 98 -59.93 9.05 -44.37
CA GLY A 98 -59.39 9.41 -43.05
C GLY A 98 -60.23 10.39 -42.24
N ASN A 99 -61.48 10.70 -42.62
CA ASN A 99 -62.37 11.53 -41.80
C ASN A 99 -63.08 10.68 -40.74
N LEU A 100 -62.53 10.69 -39.53
CA LEU A 100 -63.03 10.00 -38.34
C LEU A 100 -63.78 10.94 -37.37
N GLU A 101 -63.87 12.24 -37.67
CA GLU A 101 -64.62 13.24 -36.89
C GLU A 101 -66.12 13.19 -37.18
N SER A 102 -66.48 12.91 -38.44
CA SER A 102 -67.88 12.94 -38.90
C SER A 102 -68.68 11.74 -38.38
N ARG A 103 -69.99 11.93 -38.18
CA ARG A 103 -70.95 10.85 -37.86
C ARG A 103 -72.15 10.90 -38.80
N LEU A 104 -72.71 9.73 -39.09
CA LEU A 104 -73.99 9.60 -39.80
C LEU A 104 -75.13 10.08 -38.90
N SER A 105 -76.09 10.82 -39.46
CA SER A 105 -77.33 11.19 -38.76
C SER A 105 -78.26 9.98 -38.61
N ILE A 106 -78.79 9.75 -37.40
CA ILE A 106 -79.58 8.57 -37.05
C ILE A 106 -81.01 9.01 -36.69
N ASP A 107 -81.78 9.45 -37.69
CA ASP A 107 -83.10 10.06 -37.44
C ASP A 107 -84.28 9.07 -37.54
N LYS A 108 -84.08 7.85 -38.05
CA LYS A 108 -85.16 6.86 -38.28
C LYS A 108 -84.93 5.53 -37.56
N LYS A 109 -85.95 4.66 -37.53
CA LYS A 109 -85.91 3.34 -36.88
C LYS A 109 -86.11 2.23 -37.91
N ASP A 110 -85.16 2.10 -38.84
CA ASP A 110 -85.16 1.06 -39.88
C ASP A 110 -83.80 0.35 -39.98
N GLU A 111 -83.74 -0.67 -40.84
CA GLU A 111 -82.59 -1.55 -41.04
C GLU A 111 -81.35 -0.78 -41.52
N VAL A 112 -81.54 0.22 -42.39
CA VAL A 112 -80.46 1.10 -42.88
C VAL A 112 -79.92 1.97 -41.75
N THR A 113 -80.79 2.42 -40.85
CA THR A 113 -80.36 3.20 -39.68
C THR A 113 -79.60 2.33 -38.66
N LEU A 114 -79.96 1.06 -38.50
CA LEU A 114 -79.20 0.10 -37.70
C LEU A 114 -77.78 -0.11 -38.26
N LEU A 115 -77.65 -0.24 -39.60
CA LEU A 115 -76.35 -0.31 -40.27
C LEU A 115 -75.53 0.97 -40.03
N GLY A 116 -76.14 2.15 -40.18
CA GLY A 116 -75.49 3.43 -39.90
C GLY A 116 -74.99 3.54 -38.45
N LYS A 117 -75.72 2.98 -37.48
CA LYS A 117 -75.28 2.93 -36.07
C LYS A 117 -74.05 2.05 -35.87
N GLU A 118 -74.00 0.87 -36.49
CA GLU A 118 -72.81 -0.01 -36.38
C GLU A 118 -71.61 0.57 -37.16
N ILE A 119 -71.85 1.30 -38.26
CA ILE A 119 -70.81 2.07 -38.97
C ILE A 119 -70.26 3.20 -38.08
N ASN A 120 -71.11 4.00 -37.40
CA ASN A 120 -70.64 5.02 -36.46
C ASN A 120 -69.78 4.39 -35.34
N LYS A 121 -70.19 3.23 -34.80
CA LYS A 121 -69.41 2.51 -33.80
C LYS A 121 -68.06 2.02 -34.33
N MET A 122 -68.00 1.59 -35.60
CA MET A 122 -66.73 1.28 -36.26
C MET A 122 -65.83 2.52 -36.34
N VAL A 123 -66.38 3.68 -36.71
CA VAL A 123 -65.65 4.94 -36.75
C VAL A 123 -65.15 5.35 -35.36
N ASP A 124 -65.98 5.21 -34.32
CA ASP A 124 -65.56 5.46 -32.93
C ASP A 124 -64.37 4.57 -32.53
N ASN A 125 -64.45 3.27 -32.82
CA ASN A 125 -63.35 2.34 -32.53
C ASN A 125 -62.07 2.66 -33.34
N LEU A 126 -62.20 3.09 -34.59
CA LEU A 126 -61.07 3.53 -35.42
C LEU A 126 -60.45 4.81 -34.85
N ALA A 127 -61.27 5.79 -34.45
CA ALA A 127 -60.80 7.02 -33.83
C ALA A 127 -60.05 6.74 -32.51
N ASP A 128 -60.58 5.86 -31.67
CA ASP A 128 -59.92 5.43 -30.42
C ASP A 128 -58.61 4.67 -30.69
N LEU A 129 -58.57 3.81 -31.71
CA LEU A 129 -57.35 3.13 -32.13
C LEU A 129 -56.29 4.14 -32.58
N VAL A 130 -56.64 5.08 -33.46
CA VAL A 130 -55.69 6.09 -33.92
C VAL A 130 -55.20 6.96 -32.77
N LYS A 131 -56.08 7.41 -31.86
CA LYS A 131 -55.69 8.16 -30.66
C LYS A 131 -54.74 7.38 -29.75
N SER A 132 -54.95 6.07 -29.61
CA SER A 132 -54.09 5.19 -28.81
C SER A 132 -52.74 4.96 -29.49
N THR A 133 -52.72 4.85 -30.82
CA THR A 133 -51.49 4.78 -31.62
C THR A 133 -50.70 6.09 -31.52
N THR A 134 -51.34 7.26 -31.62
CA THR A 134 -50.67 8.56 -31.44
C THR A 134 -49.95 8.64 -30.10
N LYS A 135 -50.64 8.30 -29.00
CA LYS A 135 -50.01 8.28 -27.67
C LYS A 135 -48.85 7.30 -27.56
N SER A 136 -48.96 6.16 -28.25
CA SER A 136 -47.89 5.15 -28.26
C SER A 136 -46.66 5.66 -29.01
N VAL A 137 -46.87 6.33 -30.15
CA VAL A 137 -45.81 6.98 -30.95
C VAL A 137 -45.12 8.10 -30.18
N GLU A 138 -45.88 8.98 -29.50
CA GLU A 138 -45.33 10.02 -28.63
C GLU A 138 -44.46 9.40 -27.52
N LYS A 139 -44.94 8.33 -26.88
CA LYS A 139 -44.18 7.62 -25.84
C LYS A 139 -42.90 6.98 -26.39
N VAL A 140 -42.93 6.43 -27.61
CA VAL A 140 -41.72 5.90 -28.28
C VAL A 140 -40.71 7.03 -28.52
N SER A 141 -41.17 8.19 -29.00
CA SER A 141 -40.30 9.36 -29.19
C SER A 141 -39.64 9.82 -27.89
N ASP A 142 -40.40 9.90 -26.80
CA ASP A 142 -39.87 10.30 -25.49
C ASP A 142 -38.82 9.29 -24.99
N ILE A 143 -39.12 7.98 -25.09
CA ILE A 143 -38.20 6.91 -24.69
C ILE A 143 -36.93 6.96 -25.54
N SER A 144 -37.03 7.12 -26.86
CA SER A 144 -35.88 7.25 -27.76
C SER A 144 -34.97 8.39 -27.34
N GLN A 145 -35.55 9.57 -27.01
CA GLN A 145 -34.77 10.71 -26.56
C GLN A 145 -34.03 10.43 -25.24
N ASP A 146 -34.66 9.73 -24.30
CA ASP A 146 -34.05 9.37 -23.03
C ASP A 146 -32.97 8.28 -23.17
N VAL A 147 -33.15 7.33 -24.10
CA VAL A 147 -32.10 6.36 -24.44
C VAL A 147 -30.90 7.07 -25.06
N ASN A 148 -31.09 8.01 -25.99
CA ASN A 148 -29.99 8.79 -26.57
C ASN A 148 -29.20 9.58 -25.51
N LYS A 149 -29.87 10.23 -24.55
CA LYS A 149 -29.18 10.88 -23.41
C LYS A 149 -28.40 9.87 -22.55
N SER A 150 -28.95 8.68 -22.38
CA SER A 150 -28.31 7.61 -21.60
C SER A 150 -27.06 7.10 -22.32
N THR A 151 -27.14 6.86 -23.63
CA THR A 151 -26.01 6.53 -24.51
C THR A 151 -24.90 7.59 -24.41
N ASP A 152 -25.22 8.88 -24.51
CA ASP A 152 -24.23 9.96 -24.35
C ASP A 152 -23.53 9.92 -22.99
N THR A 153 -24.27 9.59 -21.94
CA THR A 153 -23.74 9.47 -20.57
C THR A 153 -22.80 8.27 -20.46
N VAL A 154 -23.17 7.14 -21.06
CA VAL A 154 -22.31 5.94 -21.12
C VAL A 154 -21.03 6.23 -21.90
N ASN A 155 -21.10 6.89 -23.06
CA ASN A 155 -19.93 7.28 -23.84
C ASN A 155 -18.96 8.16 -23.04
N LYS A 156 -19.47 9.16 -22.30
CA LYS A 156 -18.65 9.98 -21.41
C LYS A 156 -18.01 9.16 -20.29
N ALA A 157 -18.73 8.18 -19.74
CA ALA A 157 -18.18 7.28 -18.73
C ALA A 157 -17.05 6.41 -19.30
N ILE A 158 -17.21 5.87 -20.52
CA ILE A 158 -16.17 5.11 -21.22
C ILE A 158 -14.91 5.97 -21.41
N SER A 159 -15.03 7.20 -21.91
CA SER A 159 -13.88 8.11 -22.03
C SER A 159 -13.20 8.40 -20.68
N GLY A 160 -13.99 8.55 -19.62
CA GLY A 160 -13.48 8.72 -18.27
C GLY A 160 -12.73 7.50 -17.74
N ILE A 161 -13.19 6.29 -18.06
CA ILE A 161 -12.50 5.04 -17.73
C ILE A 161 -11.21 4.93 -18.55
N ALA A 162 -11.24 5.21 -19.84
CA ALA A 162 -10.06 5.16 -20.71
C ALA A 162 -8.91 6.02 -20.18
N ASN A 163 -9.18 7.28 -19.83
CA ASN A 163 -8.17 8.18 -19.25
C ASN A 163 -7.59 7.63 -17.94
N LYS A 164 -8.44 7.04 -17.08
CA LYS A 164 -7.98 6.44 -15.82
C LYS A 164 -7.13 5.21 -16.07
N THR A 165 -7.52 4.36 -17.01
CA THR A 165 -6.77 3.17 -17.40
C THR A 165 -5.38 3.54 -17.93
N GLU A 166 -5.27 4.60 -18.73
CA GLU A 166 -3.98 5.13 -19.19
C GLU A 166 -3.11 5.62 -18.02
N SER A 167 -3.67 6.41 -17.09
CA SER A 167 -2.94 6.85 -15.90
C SER A 167 -2.50 5.70 -14.99
N ILE A 168 -3.32 4.64 -14.86
CA ILE A 168 -2.95 3.44 -14.11
C ILE A 168 -1.81 2.71 -14.83
N ASN A 169 -1.85 2.59 -16.16
CA ASN A 169 -0.80 1.96 -16.95
C ASN A 169 0.55 2.69 -16.78
N GLU A 170 0.56 4.02 -16.87
CA GLU A 170 1.75 4.83 -16.58
C GLU A 170 2.26 4.62 -15.15
N SER A 171 1.35 4.53 -14.17
CA SER A 171 1.70 4.26 -12.78
C SER A 171 2.35 2.88 -12.60
N MET A 172 1.86 1.85 -13.30
CA MET A 172 2.44 0.51 -13.28
C MET A 172 3.85 0.49 -13.88
N LEU A 173 4.10 1.23 -14.98
CA LEU A 173 5.44 1.37 -15.55
C LEU A 173 6.41 2.03 -14.54
N ASN A 174 5.97 3.06 -13.82
CA ASN A 174 6.76 3.69 -12.77
C ASN A 174 7.05 2.74 -11.60
N ILE A 175 6.06 1.93 -11.19
CA ILE A 175 6.25 0.90 -10.17
C ILE A 175 7.32 -0.11 -10.59
N ASN A 176 7.32 -0.56 -11.85
CA ASN A 176 8.35 -1.47 -12.35
C ASN A 176 9.76 -0.84 -12.29
N ASN A 177 9.90 0.45 -12.60
CA ASN A 177 11.18 1.14 -12.42
C ASN A 177 11.60 1.20 -10.94
N TYR A 178 10.66 1.48 -10.02
CA TYR A 178 10.96 1.49 -8.59
C TYR A 178 11.35 0.12 -8.04
N ILE A 179 10.76 -0.96 -8.55
CA ILE A 179 11.16 -2.33 -8.21
C ILE A 179 12.61 -2.56 -8.62
N GLU A 180 13.00 -2.16 -9.82
CA GLU A 180 14.38 -2.32 -10.31
C GLU A 180 15.39 -1.48 -9.53
N ASP A 181 15.08 -0.21 -9.26
CA ASP A 181 15.91 0.66 -8.43
C ASP A 181 16.08 0.08 -7.02
N THR A 182 15.00 -0.46 -6.45
CA THR A 182 15.04 -1.10 -5.12
C THR A 182 15.91 -2.35 -5.12
N LYS A 183 15.83 -3.19 -6.16
CA LYS A 183 16.72 -4.35 -6.32
C LYS A 183 18.19 -3.94 -6.37
N ASN A 184 18.52 -2.88 -7.11
CA ASN A 184 19.88 -2.34 -7.16
C ASN A 184 20.35 -1.84 -5.79
N HIS A 185 19.48 -1.16 -5.03
CA HIS A 185 19.80 -0.76 -3.65
C HIS A 185 20.05 -1.96 -2.73
N PHE A 186 19.31 -3.04 -2.87
CA PHE A 186 19.53 -4.26 -2.10
C PHE A 186 20.83 -4.98 -2.47
N SER A 187 21.22 -4.98 -3.74
CA SER A 187 22.54 -5.47 -4.14
C SER A 187 23.65 -4.69 -3.42
N ASN A 188 23.56 -3.35 -3.37
CA ASN A 188 24.52 -2.52 -2.66
C ASN A 188 24.50 -2.76 -1.14
N LEU A 189 23.32 -2.97 -0.55
CA LEU A 189 23.23 -3.33 0.87
C LEU A 189 23.88 -4.67 1.17
N ASN A 190 23.77 -5.65 0.27
CA ASN A 190 24.40 -6.94 0.43
C ASN A 190 25.94 -6.84 0.36
N GLU A 191 26.47 -6.05 -0.58
CA GLU A 191 27.91 -5.74 -0.62
C GLU A 191 28.38 -5.03 0.65
N MET A 192 27.60 -4.07 1.14
CA MET A 192 27.92 -3.36 2.38
C MET A 192 27.89 -4.28 3.60
N SER A 193 26.92 -5.21 3.65
CA SER A 193 26.81 -6.22 4.70
C SER A 193 28.03 -7.16 4.70
N GLN A 194 28.52 -7.57 3.53
CA GLN A 194 29.77 -8.31 3.42
C GLN A 194 30.97 -7.50 3.93
N GLY A 195 31.02 -6.20 3.62
CA GLY A 195 32.04 -5.29 4.14
C GLY A 195 32.01 -5.15 5.67
N ILE A 196 30.81 -5.10 6.27
CA ILE A 196 30.63 -5.08 7.72
C ILE A 196 31.14 -6.39 8.33
N THR A 197 30.77 -7.54 7.78
CA THR A 197 31.26 -8.85 8.25
C THR A 197 32.78 -8.91 8.25
N ALA A 198 33.43 -8.53 7.14
CA ALA A 198 34.89 -8.52 7.05
C ALA A 198 35.53 -7.56 8.08
N SER A 199 34.92 -6.39 8.28
CA SER A 199 35.40 -5.41 9.28
C SER A 199 35.25 -5.92 10.72
N SER A 200 34.15 -6.62 11.02
CA SER A 200 33.93 -7.27 12.31
C SER A 200 34.93 -8.39 12.57
N GLU A 201 35.23 -9.21 11.57
CA GLU A 201 36.27 -10.26 11.67
C GLU A 201 37.66 -9.65 11.90
N GLU A 202 38.00 -8.57 11.20
CA GLU A 202 39.26 -7.85 11.40
C GLU A 202 39.35 -7.25 12.81
N ALA A 203 38.26 -6.64 13.29
CA ALA A 203 38.18 -6.10 14.65
C ALA A 203 38.34 -7.20 15.72
N ALA A 204 37.70 -8.36 15.55
CA ALA A 204 37.84 -9.51 16.45
C ALA A 204 39.27 -10.09 16.47
N SER A 205 39.94 -10.11 15.31
CA SER A 205 41.34 -10.50 15.22
C SER A 205 42.24 -9.47 15.92
N PHE A 206 41.97 -8.19 15.72
CA PHE A 206 42.70 -7.10 16.37
C PHE A 206 42.59 -7.16 17.90
N THR A 207 41.39 -7.31 18.45
CA THR A 207 41.19 -7.45 19.92
C THR A 207 41.89 -8.69 20.47
N THR A 208 41.91 -9.80 19.74
CA THR A 208 42.66 -11.01 20.12
C THR A 208 44.15 -10.72 20.23
N ASN A 209 44.72 -10.00 19.25
CA ASN A 209 46.13 -9.60 19.29
C ASN A 209 46.44 -8.64 20.45
N VAL A 210 45.56 -7.67 20.73
CA VAL A 210 45.72 -6.76 21.87
C VAL A 210 45.68 -7.53 23.19
N ASN A 211 44.77 -8.47 23.36
CA ASN A 211 44.71 -9.34 24.55
C ASN A 211 46.02 -10.11 24.75
N GLN A 212 46.63 -10.63 23.68
CA GLN A 212 47.93 -11.30 23.77
C GLN A 212 49.03 -10.34 24.21
N ILE A 213 49.09 -9.13 23.64
CA ILE A 213 50.06 -8.10 24.01
C ILE A 213 49.92 -7.68 25.48
N VAL A 214 48.68 -7.52 25.96
CA VAL A 214 48.39 -7.19 27.36
C VAL A 214 48.82 -8.34 28.28
N SER A 215 48.53 -9.59 27.92
CA SER A 215 48.96 -10.77 28.69
C SER A 215 50.48 -10.87 28.77
N ASP A 216 51.18 -10.65 27.66
CA ASP A 216 52.65 -10.65 27.63
C ASP A 216 53.23 -9.49 28.44
N GLY A 217 52.59 -8.31 28.39
CA GLY A 217 52.94 -7.15 29.19
C GLY A 217 52.82 -7.42 30.69
N LYS A 218 51.70 -8.01 31.13
CA LYS A 218 51.46 -8.41 32.52
C LYS A 218 52.50 -9.42 33.01
N ASN A 219 52.79 -10.45 32.21
CA ASN A 219 53.83 -11.43 32.55
C ASN A 219 55.22 -10.80 32.73
N LYS A 220 55.60 -9.88 31.84
CA LYS A 220 56.88 -9.14 31.96
C LYS A 220 56.90 -8.23 33.18
N ASN A 221 55.79 -7.59 33.50
CA ASN A 221 55.67 -6.74 34.69
C ASN A 221 55.77 -7.57 35.98
N ASP A 222 55.17 -8.76 36.03
CA ASP A 222 55.33 -9.69 37.14
C ASP A 222 56.78 -10.13 37.34
N ASP A 223 57.55 -10.31 36.25
CA ASP A 223 58.98 -10.60 36.34
C ASP A 223 59.80 -9.40 36.85
N VAL A 224 59.38 -8.17 36.53
CA VAL A 224 59.95 -6.95 37.13
C VAL A 224 59.69 -6.92 38.64
N VAL A 225 58.47 -7.20 39.09
CA VAL A 225 58.12 -7.27 40.53
C VAL A 225 58.98 -8.30 41.26
N LYS A 226 59.13 -9.52 40.71
CA LYS A 226 60.02 -10.54 41.29
C LYS A 226 61.48 -10.09 41.32
N GLY A 227 61.93 -9.38 40.28
CA GLY A 227 63.28 -8.82 40.20
C GLY A 227 63.53 -7.80 41.30
N ILE A 228 62.55 -6.93 41.55
CA ILE A 228 62.60 -5.92 42.61
C ILE A 228 62.60 -6.56 43.99
N ASP A 229 61.77 -7.58 44.24
CA ASP A 229 61.76 -8.30 45.52
C ASP A 229 63.11 -9.00 45.81
N ASN A 230 63.82 -9.46 44.77
CA ASN A 230 65.16 -10.02 44.93
C ASN A 230 66.21 -8.93 45.18
N LEU A 231 66.05 -7.75 44.56
CA LEU A 231 66.88 -6.57 44.82
C LEU A 231 66.73 -6.10 46.27
N ASP A 232 65.50 -6.01 46.76
CA ASP A 232 65.14 -5.65 48.14
C ASP A 232 65.89 -6.53 49.15
N LYS A 233 65.75 -7.85 49.02
CA LYS A 233 66.48 -8.84 49.84
C LYS A 233 68.00 -8.72 49.73
N SER A 234 68.52 -8.39 48.55
CA SER A 234 69.96 -8.23 48.37
C SER A 234 70.48 -7.00 49.10
N PHE A 235 69.71 -5.92 49.12
CA PHE A 235 70.04 -4.69 49.84
C PHE A 235 69.89 -4.84 51.36
N ASP A 236 68.90 -5.60 51.83
CA ASP A 236 68.81 -6.01 53.25
C ASP A 236 70.12 -6.71 53.70
N MET A 237 70.62 -7.65 52.89
CA MET A 237 71.88 -8.36 53.19
C MET A 237 73.10 -7.42 53.19
N VAL A 238 73.11 -6.39 52.34
CA VAL A 238 74.18 -5.37 52.31
C VAL A 238 74.12 -4.50 53.57
N GLU A 239 72.92 -4.10 54.00
CA GLU A 239 72.72 -3.34 55.23
C GLU A 239 73.19 -4.15 56.46
N ASP A 240 72.79 -5.42 56.56
CA ASP A 240 73.25 -6.33 57.62
C ASP A 240 74.78 -6.45 57.64
N SER A 241 75.40 -6.64 56.47
CA SER A 241 76.87 -6.73 56.34
C SER A 241 77.57 -5.44 56.75
N SER A 242 76.99 -4.29 56.39
CA SER A 242 77.47 -2.96 56.77
C SER A 242 77.42 -2.76 58.29
N ASN A 243 76.32 -3.19 58.93
CA ASN A 243 76.15 -3.14 60.38
C ASN A 243 77.18 -4.03 61.10
N ILE A 244 77.43 -5.25 60.61
CA ILE A 244 78.48 -6.13 61.16
C ILE A 244 79.86 -5.48 61.02
N LEU A 245 80.17 -4.87 59.88
CA LEU A 245 81.45 -4.19 59.66
C LEU A 245 81.63 -2.99 60.60
N LYS A 246 80.53 -2.27 60.90
CA LYS A 246 80.50 -1.17 61.87
C LYS A 246 80.88 -1.65 63.25
N GLU A 247 80.24 -2.70 63.74
CA GLU A 247 80.55 -3.31 65.04
C GLU A 247 82.00 -3.76 65.12
N LYS A 248 82.51 -4.41 64.07
CA LYS A 248 83.92 -4.86 64.01
C LYS A 248 84.90 -3.69 64.00
N SER A 249 84.58 -2.61 63.30
CA SER A 249 85.41 -1.40 63.28
C SER A 249 85.45 -0.70 64.64
N GLU A 250 84.34 -0.69 65.38
CA GLU A 250 84.28 -0.20 66.76
C GLU A 250 85.06 -1.09 67.74
N GLU A 251 85.04 -2.41 67.55
CA GLU A 251 85.83 -3.36 68.32
C GLU A 251 87.34 -3.13 68.11
N ILE A 252 87.77 -2.98 66.84
CA ILE A 252 89.17 -2.68 66.51
C ILE A 252 89.60 -1.33 67.11
N GLN A 253 88.74 -0.31 67.07
CA GLN A 253 89.05 0.99 67.68
C GLN A 253 89.33 0.88 69.18
N LYS A 254 88.53 0.09 69.92
CA LYS A 254 88.77 -0.13 71.36
C LYS A 254 90.10 -0.84 71.61
N ILE A 255 90.48 -1.77 70.73
CA ILE A 255 91.76 -2.46 70.80
C ILE A 255 92.90 -1.47 70.54
N THR A 256 92.83 -0.66 69.48
CA THR A 256 93.87 0.33 69.16
C THR A 256 94.03 1.37 70.25
N GLU A 257 92.95 1.88 70.84
CA GLU A 257 93.01 2.78 71.99
C GLU A 257 93.72 2.15 73.20
N THR A 258 93.49 0.85 73.44
CA THR A 258 94.13 0.11 74.52
C THR A 258 95.61 -0.10 74.24
N VAL A 259 95.98 -0.46 73.01
CA VAL A 259 97.38 -0.64 72.60
C VAL A 259 98.13 0.69 72.60
N ASN A 260 97.49 1.79 72.19
CA ASN A 260 98.11 3.12 72.28
C ASN A 260 98.43 3.48 73.73
N LYS A 261 97.50 3.25 74.66
CA LYS A 261 97.74 3.44 76.11
C LYS A 261 98.90 2.58 76.62
N ILE A 262 99.02 1.33 76.16
CA ILE A 262 100.14 0.45 76.51
C ILE A 262 101.46 0.98 75.93
N ALA A 263 101.46 1.44 74.68
CA ALA A 263 102.63 2.03 74.03
C ALA A 263 103.10 3.30 74.76
N GLU A 264 102.19 4.23 75.08
CA GLU A 264 102.48 5.42 75.89
C GLU A 264 103.05 5.07 77.26
N GLN A 265 102.44 4.10 77.96
CA GLN A 265 102.95 3.60 79.24
C GLN A 265 104.35 2.98 79.09
N THR A 266 104.59 2.24 78.01
CA THR A 266 105.88 1.59 77.72
C THR A 266 106.95 2.64 77.42
N THR A 267 106.63 3.69 76.67
CA THR A 267 107.52 4.84 76.44
C THR A 267 107.90 5.53 77.74
N ILE A 268 106.95 5.73 78.66
CA ILE A 268 107.20 6.31 80.00
C ILE A 268 108.06 5.37 80.86
N LEU A 269 107.78 4.07 80.86
CA LEU A 269 108.56 3.04 81.57
C LEU A 269 110.00 2.97 81.05
N ALA A 270 110.17 2.96 79.74
CA ALA A 270 111.47 2.93 79.06
C ALA A 270 112.28 4.21 79.32
N LEU A 271 111.63 5.38 79.31
CA LEU A 271 112.23 6.65 79.69
C LEU A 271 112.72 6.63 81.15
N ASN A 272 111.89 6.14 82.08
CA ASN A 272 112.26 5.99 83.49
C ASN A 272 113.44 5.01 83.67
N ALA A 273 113.46 3.90 82.93
CA ALA A 273 114.57 2.93 82.95
C ALA A 273 115.87 3.52 82.38
N LYS A 274 115.79 4.30 81.29
CA LYS A 274 116.93 5.02 80.70
C LYS A 274 117.51 6.05 81.66
N ILE A 275 116.66 6.81 82.36
CA ILE A 275 117.06 7.78 83.40
C ILE A 275 117.80 7.07 84.55
N GLU A 276 117.27 5.95 85.04
CA GLU A 276 117.89 5.21 86.15
C GLU A 276 119.24 4.56 85.73
N SER A 277 119.34 4.07 84.49
CA SER A 277 120.58 3.53 83.91
C SER A 277 121.71 4.58 83.78
N ALA A 278 121.35 5.85 83.54
CA ALA A 278 122.29 6.98 83.50
C ALA A 278 122.74 7.45 84.90
N LYS A 279 122.06 7.02 85.96
CA LYS A 279 122.26 7.43 87.35
C LYS A 279 123.24 6.54 88.12
N THR A 280 123.46 5.30 87.66
CA THR A 280 124.45 4.35 88.20
C THR A 280 125.87 4.66 87.67
N ASN A 281 126.78 5.14 88.53
CA ASN A 281 128.13 5.63 88.22
C ASN A 281 129.19 4.55 87.81
N SER A 282 128.80 3.39 87.26
CA SER A 282 129.71 2.28 86.92
C SER A 282 129.81 2.07 85.40
N VAL A 283 130.93 2.51 84.82
CA VAL A 283 131.23 2.67 83.37
C VAL A 283 131.19 1.37 82.52
N LYS A 284 130.91 0.19 83.09
CA LYS A 284 130.86 -1.08 82.33
C LYS A 284 129.52 -1.85 82.33
N GLU A 285 128.58 -1.59 83.26
CA GLU A 285 127.32 -2.36 83.34
C GLU A 285 126.08 -1.52 82.98
N GLY A 286 126.06 -0.21 83.28
CA GLY A 286 124.93 0.68 82.95
C GLY A 286 124.80 1.06 81.47
N ASN A 287 125.84 0.87 80.65
CA ASN A 287 125.79 1.19 79.22
C ASN A 287 124.95 0.20 78.40
N GLY A 288 124.85 -1.08 78.80
CA GLY A 288 124.03 -2.07 78.10
C GLY A 288 122.54 -1.89 78.37
N PHE A 289 122.16 -1.64 79.62
CA PHE A 289 120.77 -1.46 80.04
C PHE A 289 120.15 -0.16 79.48
N GLY A 290 120.92 0.92 79.40
CA GLY A 290 120.46 2.19 78.81
C GLY A 290 120.20 2.10 77.31
N VAL A 291 120.99 1.30 76.58
CA VAL A 291 120.77 1.02 75.15
C VAL A 291 119.50 0.20 74.95
N VAL A 292 119.27 -0.83 75.79
CA VAL A 292 118.01 -1.61 75.74
C VAL A 292 116.79 -0.76 76.09
N ALA A 293 116.90 0.13 77.08
CA ALA A 293 115.81 1.03 77.44
C ALA A 293 115.51 2.06 76.33
N GLU A 294 116.52 2.58 75.64
CA GLU A 294 116.29 3.44 74.47
C GLU A 294 115.67 2.67 73.30
N GLU A 295 116.09 1.43 73.06
CA GLU A 295 115.50 0.58 72.01
C GLU A 295 114.02 0.27 72.31
N ILE A 296 113.67 -0.02 73.57
CA ILE A 296 112.27 -0.21 74.00
C ILE A 296 111.47 1.09 73.82
N ARG A 297 112.06 2.26 74.11
CA ARG A 297 111.42 3.57 73.93
C ARG A 297 111.12 3.84 72.47
N ASN A 298 112.09 3.61 71.58
CA ASN A 298 111.93 3.77 70.14
C ASN A 298 110.87 2.78 69.61
N LEU A 299 110.89 1.51 70.05
CA LEU A 299 109.87 0.53 69.66
C LEU A 299 108.46 0.93 70.13
N ALA A 300 108.34 1.52 71.31
CA ALA A 300 107.06 2.02 71.83
C ALA A 300 106.58 3.28 71.09
N GLU A 301 107.46 4.21 70.70
CA GLU A 301 107.16 5.36 69.83
C GLU A 301 106.74 4.91 68.41
N ASP A 302 107.43 3.93 67.83
CA ASP A 302 107.07 3.32 66.54
C ASP A 302 105.71 2.60 66.62
N THR A 303 105.45 1.94 67.74
CA THR A 303 104.14 1.29 68.01
C THR A 303 103.03 2.33 68.10
N ALA A 304 103.23 3.45 68.82
CA ALA A 304 102.24 4.52 68.91
C ALA A 304 101.96 5.17 67.54
N THR A 305 103.00 5.35 66.73
CA THR A 305 102.87 5.88 65.36
C THR A 305 102.08 4.90 64.48
N SER A 306 102.40 3.61 64.54
CA SER A 306 101.66 2.56 63.81
C SER A 306 100.19 2.48 64.24
N ILE A 307 99.90 2.67 65.53
CA ILE A 307 98.52 2.71 66.04
C ILE A 307 97.78 3.94 65.53
N SER A 308 98.42 5.10 65.48
CA SER A 308 97.82 6.31 64.90
C SER A 308 97.48 6.13 63.41
N GLU A 309 98.32 5.44 62.65
CA GLU A 309 98.00 5.06 61.26
C GLU A 309 96.78 4.13 61.18
N ILE A 310 96.68 3.13 62.08
CA ILE A 310 95.52 2.23 62.14
C ILE A 310 94.24 3.01 62.52
N GLU A 311 94.30 3.95 63.46
CA GLU A 311 93.16 4.80 63.81
C GLU A 311 92.65 5.61 62.60
N ASN A 312 93.55 6.16 61.78
CA ASN A 312 93.18 6.84 60.54
C ASN A 312 92.48 5.90 59.56
N VAL A 313 92.96 4.67 59.40
CA VAL A 313 92.31 3.64 58.57
C VAL A 313 90.92 3.29 59.10
N ILE A 314 90.76 3.12 60.42
CA ILE A 314 89.45 2.82 61.04
C ILE A 314 88.46 3.98 60.87
N ASN A 315 88.92 5.23 61.01
CA ASN A 315 88.09 6.39 60.76
C ASN A 315 87.65 6.49 59.30
N ALA A 316 88.54 6.16 58.35
CA ALA A 316 88.18 6.07 56.94
C ALA A 316 87.13 4.96 56.69
N ILE A 317 87.30 3.77 57.27
CA ILE A 317 86.32 2.68 57.18
C ILE A 317 84.95 3.11 57.75
N LYS A 318 84.92 3.79 58.90
CA LYS A 318 83.67 4.32 59.48
C LYS A 318 82.98 5.33 58.58
N SER A 319 83.75 6.20 57.92
CA SER A 319 83.21 7.14 56.95
C SER A 319 82.56 6.42 55.77
N GLU A 320 83.24 5.40 55.22
CA GLU A 320 82.69 4.59 54.12
C GLU A 320 81.43 3.81 54.52
N ILE A 321 81.36 3.30 55.75
CA ILE A 321 80.14 2.63 56.28
C ILE A 321 78.96 3.60 56.34
N ASN A 322 79.17 4.84 56.81
CA ASN A 322 78.10 5.84 56.86
C ASN A 322 77.64 6.26 55.46
N ASN A 323 78.58 6.38 54.51
CA ASN A 323 78.25 6.62 53.11
C ASN A 323 77.41 5.46 52.54
N LEU A 324 77.86 4.22 52.78
CA LEU A 324 77.15 3.02 52.33
C LEU A 324 75.72 2.97 52.89
N SER A 325 75.53 3.27 54.18
CA SER A 325 74.21 3.32 54.83
C SER A 325 73.28 4.35 54.17
N THR A 326 73.81 5.51 53.81
CA THR A 326 73.05 6.56 53.09
C THR A 326 72.64 6.07 51.70
N GLU A 327 73.56 5.44 50.96
CA GLU A 327 73.28 4.90 49.63
C GLU A 327 72.26 3.75 49.66
N THR A 328 72.35 2.82 50.62
CA THR A 328 71.33 1.77 50.81
C THR A 328 69.95 2.36 51.10
N GLY A 329 69.86 3.42 51.91
CA GLY A 329 68.60 4.11 52.17
C GLY A 329 68.01 4.78 50.92
N ASN A 330 68.87 5.39 50.08
CA ASN A 330 68.45 5.93 48.79
C ASN A 330 67.91 4.84 47.86
N VAL A 331 68.57 3.68 47.81
CA VAL A 331 68.12 2.56 46.99
C VAL A 331 66.78 1.98 47.47
N SER A 332 66.55 1.91 48.78
CA SER A 332 65.25 1.49 49.34
C SER A 332 64.10 2.37 48.82
N ASN A 333 64.29 3.69 48.79
CA ASN A 333 63.29 4.61 48.24
C ASN A 333 63.08 4.37 46.73
N VAL A 334 64.15 4.08 45.98
CA VAL A 334 64.04 3.75 44.55
C VAL A 334 63.25 2.45 44.35
N ILE A 335 63.49 1.42 45.18
CA ILE A 335 62.76 0.16 45.14
C ILE A 335 61.26 0.38 45.36
N GLU A 336 60.88 1.16 46.37
CA GLU A 336 59.47 1.48 46.66
C GLU A 336 58.79 2.19 45.49
N ASN A 337 59.46 3.19 44.89
CA ASN A 337 58.96 3.89 43.71
C ASN A 337 58.75 2.94 42.51
N ILE A 338 59.67 1.98 42.29
CA ILE A 338 59.51 1.03 41.18
C ILE A 338 58.36 0.05 41.46
N LYS A 339 58.16 -0.38 42.71
CA LYS A 339 56.99 -1.20 43.10
C LYS A 339 55.67 -0.46 42.78
N GLU A 340 55.56 0.81 43.16
CA GLU A 340 54.37 1.62 42.88
C GLU A 340 54.08 1.77 41.36
N VAL A 341 55.13 1.95 40.55
CA VAL A 341 55.03 1.99 39.08
C VAL A 341 54.59 0.65 38.50
N ALA A 342 55.09 -0.46 39.04
CA ALA A 342 54.71 -1.80 38.60
C ALA A 342 53.25 -2.10 38.92
N ASP A 343 52.77 -1.74 40.12
CA ASP A 343 51.37 -1.88 40.50
C ASP A 343 50.45 -1.03 39.62
N SER A 344 50.82 0.23 39.38
CA SER A 344 50.09 1.13 38.48
C SER A 344 50.01 0.57 37.04
N SER A 345 51.07 -0.11 36.60
CA SER A 345 51.12 -0.77 35.28
C SER A 345 50.18 -1.98 35.22
N ASN A 346 50.05 -2.76 36.31
CA ASN A 346 49.08 -3.85 36.42
C ASN A 346 47.63 -3.34 36.35
N GLU A 347 47.31 -2.24 37.03
CA GLU A 347 45.98 -1.61 36.92
C GLU A 347 45.67 -1.15 35.49
N LEU A 348 46.67 -0.62 34.77
CA LEU A 348 46.51 -0.22 33.37
C LEU A 348 46.24 -1.43 32.47
N TYR A 349 46.96 -2.54 32.65
CA TYR A 349 46.70 -3.77 31.90
C TYR A 349 45.29 -4.31 32.13
N GLU A 350 44.78 -4.27 33.37
CA GLU A 350 43.41 -4.68 33.68
C GLU A 350 42.36 -3.77 33.02
N LYS A 351 42.59 -2.45 33.03
CA LYS A 351 41.72 -1.50 32.31
C LYS A 351 41.71 -1.79 30.81
N ILE A 352 42.86 -2.02 30.19
CA ILE A 352 42.93 -2.35 28.75
C ILE A 352 42.18 -3.66 28.47
N GLN A 353 42.33 -4.68 29.32
CA GLN A 353 41.62 -5.96 29.14
C GLN A 353 40.09 -5.79 29.18
N ASN A 354 39.59 -4.95 30.09
CA ASN A 354 38.16 -4.64 30.17
C ASN A 354 37.64 -3.88 28.94
N GLU A 355 38.42 -2.92 28.43
CA GLU A 355 38.10 -2.19 27.19
C GLU A 355 38.07 -3.15 25.99
N VAL A 356 39.05 -4.04 25.87
CA VAL A 356 39.10 -5.05 24.80
C VAL A 356 37.90 -6.00 24.88
N SER A 357 37.50 -6.43 26.08
CA SER A 357 36.29 -7.23 26.27
C SER A 357 35.04 -6.49 25.81
N SER A 358 34.96 -5.18 26.06
CA SER A 358 33.83 -4.35 25.64
C SER A 358 33.79 -4.19 24.11
N VAL A 359 34.95 -4.02 23.46
CA VAL A 359 35.04 -4.01 22.00
C VAL A 359 34.59 -5.34 21.40
N ASN A 360 34.99 -6.48 21.98
CA ASN A 360 34.53 -7.79 21.52
C ASN A 360 33.00 -7.94 21.59
N SER A 361 32.37 -7.48 22.68
CA SER A 361 30.92 -7.49 22.79
C SER A 361 30.26 -6.62 21.71
N MET A 362 30.80 -5.43 21.44
CA MET A 362 30.30 -4.56 20.37
C MET A 362 30.43 -5.21 18.98
N VAL A 363 31.56 -5.89 18.71
CA VAL A 363 31.74 -6.63 17.45
C VAL A 363 30.69 -7.73 17.29
N GLN A 364 30.39 -8.48 18.35
CA GLN A 364 29.34 -9.50 18.32
C GLN A 364 27.95 -8.90 18.06
N GLU A 365 27.62 -7.78 18.68
CA GLU A 365 26.34 -7.08 18.47
C GLU A 365 26.22 -6.52 17.05
N ILE A 366 27.31 -5.98 16.48
CA ILE A 366 27.37 -5.53 15.09
C ILE A 366 27.16 -6.72 14.15
N SER A 367 27.82 -7.85 14.38
CA SER A 367 27.63 -9.06 13.56
C SER A 367 26.19 -9.57 13.61
N ALA A 368 25.57 -9.65 14.79
CA ALA A 368 24.18 -10.07 14.94
C ALA A 368 23.21 -9.10 14.23
N SER A 369 23.43 -7.80 14.37
CA SER A 369 22.63 -6.77 13.69
C SER A 369 22.78 -6.85 12.16
N ASN A 370 23.99 -7.15 11.68
CA ASN A 370 24.26 -7.34 10.26
C ASN A 370 23.56 -8.59 9.70
N GLU A 371 23.52 -9.69 10.44
CA GLU A 371 22.77 -10.90 10.07
C GLU A 371 21.26 -10.62 9.96
N GLU A 372 20.68 -9.90 10.93
CA GLU A 372 19.26 -9.49 10.88
C GLU A 372 18.98 -8.56 9.69
N GLN A 373 19.92 -7.66 9.38
CA GLN A 373 19.85 -6.80 8.21
C GLN A 373 19.85 -7.62 6.91
N THR A 374 20.71 -8.62 6.77
CA THR A 374 20.72 -9.51 5.60
C THR A 374 19.39 -10.26 5.45
N ALA A 375 18.86 -10.82 6.53
CA ALA A 375 17.56 -11.51 6.50
C ALA A 375 16.42 -10.57 6.07
N THR A 376 16.42 -9.34 6.58
CA THR A 376 15.45 -8.32 6.19
C THR A 376 15.54 -7.97 4.70
N VAL A 377 16.76 -7.89 4.15
CA VAL A 377 16.98 -7.64 2.72
C VAL A 377 16.42 -8.78 1.85
N GLU A 378 16.56 -10.03 2.28
CA GLU A 378 15.98 -11.19 1.60
C GLU A 378 14.44 -11.14 1.61
N ASP A 379 13.83 -10.84 2.76
CA ASP A 379 12.37 -10.71 2.90
C ASP A 379 11.80 -9.60 2.01
N ILE A 380 12.45 -8.44 1.96
CA ILE A 380 11.98 -7.35 1.09
C ILE A 380 12.20 -7.70 -0.39
N SER A 381 13.27 -8.42 -0.73
CA SER A 381 13.49 -8.90 -2.11
C SER A 381 12.35 -9.83 -2.57
N SER A 382 11.93 -10.77 -1.73
CA SER A 382 10.75 -11.63 -1.98
C SER A 382 9.45 -10.82 -2.12
N THR A 383 9.29 -9.79 -1.29
CA THR A 383 8.15 -8.86 -1.38
C THR A 383 8.17 -8.11 -2.71
N MET A 384 9.32 -7.67 -3.20
CA MET A 384 9.46 -7.00 -4.50
C MET A 384 9.11 -7.91 -5.68
N GLU A 385 9.45 -9.20 -5.62
CA GLU A 385 8.99 -10.18 -6.63
C GLU A 385 7.47 -10.35 -6.62
N SER A 386 6.87 -10.37 -5.43
CA SER A 386 5.41 -10.41 -5.27
C SER A 386 4.74 -9.15 -5.83
N ILE A 387 5.32 -7.97 -5.59
CA ILE A 387 4.81 -6.71 -6.14
C ILE A 387 4.95 -6.73 -7.68
N SER A 388 6.09 -7.20 -8.22
CA SER A 388 6.28 -7.34 -9.67
C SER A 388 5.18 -8.19 -10.30
N THR A 389 4.90 -9.35 -9.72
CA THR A 389 3.83 -10.24 -10.19
C THR A 389 2.45 -9.56 -10.12
N LYS A 390 2.18 -8.80 -9.05
CA LYS A 390 0.92 -8.05 -8.91
C LYS A 390 0.81 -6.90 -9.90
N THR A 391 1.91 -6.25 -10.25
CA THR A 391 1.95 -5.24 -11.31
C THR A 391 1.57 -5.86 -12.65
N ASP A 392 2.10 -7.04 -12.97
CA ASP A 392 1.74 -7.78 -14.19
C ASP A 392 0.25 -8.16 -14.22
N ASP A 393 -0.31 -8.65 -13.10
CA ASP A 393 -1.76 -8.95 -12.97
C ASP A 393 -2.63 -7.69 -13.25
N VAL A 394 -2.17 -6.51 -12.79
CA VAL A 394 -2.88 -5.24 -13.00
C VAL A 394 -2.77 -4.80 -14.46
N LEU A 395 -1.62 -4.98 -15.11
CA LEU A 395 -1.44 -4.71 -16.54
C LEU A 395 -2.35 -5.59 -17.40
N GLU A 396 -2.47 -6.89 -17.08
CA GLU A 396 -3.44 -7.78 -17.76
C GLU A 396 -4.88 -7.31 -17.53
N SER A 397 -5.22 -6.87 -16.30
CA SER A 397 -6.53 -6.32 -15.99
C SER A 397 -6.84 -5.03 -16.78
N ILE A 398 -5.83 -4.21 -17.05
CA ILE A 398 -5.93 -3.02 -17.91
C ILE A 398 -6.24 -3.41 -19.35
N GLU A 399 -5.57 -4.42 -19.90
CA GLU A 399 -5.84 -4.94 -21.24
C GLU A 399 -7.29 -5.45 -21.36
N ASN A 400 -7.73 -6.26 -20.40
CA ASN A 400 -9.10 -6.76 -20.33
C ASN A 400 -10.14 -5.64 -20.21
N THR A 401 -9.87 -4.63 -19.39
CA THR A 401 -10.74 -3.46 -19.25
C THR A 401 -10.83 -2.68 -20.57
N THR A 402 -9.71 -2.56 -21.29
CA THR A 402 -9.65 -1.90 -22.60
C THR A 402 -10.48 -2.64 -23.64
N ALA A 403 -10.40 -3.97 -23.68
CA ALA A 403 -11.23 -4.80 -24.57
C ALA A 403 -12.73 -4.63 -24.25
N LEU A 404 -13.12 -4.67 -22.97
CA LEU A 404 -14.51 -4.47 -22.55
C LEU A 404 -15.03 -3.07 -22.89
N MET A 405 -14.19 -2.04 -22.79
CA MET A 405 -14.55 -0.68 -23.22
C MET A 405 -14.85 -0.61 -24.72
N GLN A 406 -14.07 -1.31 -25.54
CA GLN A 406 -14.30 -1.38 -26.99
C GLN A 406 -15.61 -2.09 -27.33
N GLU A 407 -15.88 -3.22 -26.68
CA GLU A 407 -17.15 -3.96 -26.84
C GLU A 407 -18.36 -3.12 -26.40
N THR A 408 -18.24 -2.43 -25.26
CA THR A 408 -19.28 -1.53 -24.76
C THR A 408 -19.52 -0.38 -25.74
N THR A 409 -18.46 0.20 -26.29
CA THR A 409 -18.58 1.27 -27.31
C THR A 409 -19.32 0.77 -28.55
N SER A 410 -19.02 -0.43 -29.04
CA SER A 410 -19.73 -1.04 -30.17
C SER A 410 -21.21 -1.22 -29.85
N SER A 411 -21.53 -1.78 -28.68
CA SER A 411 -22.91 -2.00 -28.24
C SER A 411 -23.69 -0.68 -28.10
N VAL A 412 -23.05 0.37 -27.61
CA VAL A 412 -23.65 1.70 -27.47
C VAL A 412 -23.95 2.32 -28.84
N ASN A 413 -23.05 2.15 -29.83
CA ASN A 413 -23.29 2.59 -31.20
C ASN A 413 -24.48 1.84 -31.85
N GLU A 414 -24.57 0.52 -31.68
CA GLU A 414 -25.71 -0.27 -32.17
C GLU A 414 -27.05 0.15 -31.54
N ILE A 415 -27.04 0.49 -30.24
CA ILE A 415 -28.22 1.04 -29.55
C ILE A 415 -28.60 2.39 -30.16
N SER A 416 -27.63 3.29 -30.38
CA SER A 416 -27.90 4.58 -31.03
C SER A 416 -28.51 4.43 -32.41
N GLU A 417 -27.96 3.56 -33.26
CA GLU A 417 -28.52 3.28 -34.59
C GLU A 417 -29.96 2.74 -34.50
N SER A 418 -30.22 1.84 -33.55
CA SER A 418 -31.56 1.29 -33.32
C SER A 418 -32.55 2.35 -32.85
N VAL A 419 -32.12 3.26 -31.98
CA VAL A 419 -32.93 4.36 -31.46
C VAL A 419 -33.24 5.40 -32.54
N ASP A 420 -32.26 5.70 -33.40
CA ASP A 420 -32.45 6.58 -34.55
C ASP A 420 -33.48 5.99 -35.52
N SER A 421 -33.39 4.69 -35.82
CA SER A 421 -34.40 3.99 -36.63
C SER A 421 -35.79 3.96 -35.99
N LEU A 422 -35.89 3.77 -34.66
CA LEU A 422 -37.16 3.85 -33.95
C LEU A 422 -37.79 5.24 -34.03
N THR A 423 -36.95 6.28 -33.94
CA THR A 423 -37.39 7.67 -34.04
C THR A 423 -37.91 7.98 -35.45
N GLU A 424 -37.19 7.55 -36.48
CA GLU A 424 -37.64 7.68 -37.88
C GLU A 424 -38.98 6.98 -38.12
N ASN A 425 -39.12 5.73 -37.66
CA ASN A 425 -40.38 4.97 -37.76
C ASN A 425 -41.54 5.62 -36.99
N ALA A 426 -41.26 6.20 -35.83
CA ALA A 426 -42.23 6.94 -35.04
C ALA A 426 -42.71 8.19 -35.78
N ASP A 427 -41.78 8.96 -36.37
CA ASP A 427 -42.09 10.15 -37.17
C ASP A 427 -42.89 9.82 -38.44
N GLU A 428 -42.52 8.76 -39.17
CA GLU A 428 -43.31 8.28 -40.31
C GLU A 428 -44.74 7.90 -39.91
N THR A 429 -44.89 7.19 -38.79
CA THR A 429 -46.19 6.77 -38.28
C THR A 429 -47.02 7.98 -37.87
N LYS A 430 -46.38 8.97 -37.23
CA LYS A 430 -47.01 10.24 -36.87
C LYS A 430 -47.49 10.99 -38.11
N GLU A 431 -46.69 11.06 -39.17
CA GLU A 431 -47.07 11.71 -40.44
C GLU A 431 -48.28 11.01 -41.10
N LYS A 432 -48.30 9.66 -41.10
CA LYS A 432 -49.42 8.86 -41.61
C LYS A 432 -50.70 9.11 -40.80
N ILE A 433 -50.57 9.27 -39.47
CA ILE A 433 -51.71 9.59 -38.58
C ILE A 433 -52.21 11.02 -38.79
N TYR A 434 -51.32 12.02 -39.01
CA TYR A 434 -51.73 13.40 -39.27
C TYR A 434 -52.60 13.58 -40.52
N LYS A 435 -52.50 12.65 -41.48
CA LYS A 435 -53.37 12.63 -42.67
C LYS A 435 -54.81 12.23 -42.33
N LEU A 436 -55.06 11.66 -41.16
CA LEU A 436 -56.38 11.33 -40.64
C LEU A 436 -56.98 12.54 -39.90
N LYS A 437 -58.19 12.94 -40.26
CA LYS A 437 -58.96 13.99 -39.59
C LYS A 437 -59.77 13.34 -38.48
N ILE A 438 -59.31 13.48 -37.24
CA ILE A 438 -59.91 12.87 -36.04
C ILE A 438 -60.70 13.91 -35.27
#